data_AF-A0A4P9XES3-F1
#
_entry.id   AF-A0A4P9XES3-F1
#
_cell.length_a   1.000
_cell.length_b   1.000
_cell.length_c   1.000
_cell.angle_alpha   90.00
_cell.angle_beta   90.00
_cell.angle_gamma   90.00
#
_symmetry.space_group_name_H-M   'P 1'
#
loop_
_entity.id
_entity.type
_entity.pdbx_description
1 polymer ?
#
loop_
_entity_poly.entity_id
_entity_poly.type
_entity_poly.pdbx_seq_one_letter_code
_entity_poly.pdbx_strand_id
1 'polypeptide(L)' 'SYLALENKKEEYRKYLETSGVLDKLTKVLVQLYETAEKPDDPVGYLREFLASGDRESLRLRQENEALKARVAELEERLRE' A
#
# COMPACT_ATOMS: atom_id res chain seq x y z
N SER A 1 -35.45 -2.32 6.04
CA SER A 1 -35.64 -1.20 5.10
C SER A 1 -34.50 -1.22 4.11
N TYR A 2 -34.78 -1.07 2.81
CA TYR A 2 -33.76 -1.01 1.75
C TYR A 2 -32.66 0.04 2.06
N LEU A 3 -33.02 1.16 2.70
CA LEU A 3 -32.06 2.18 3.17
C LEU A 3 -31.00 1.62 4.13
N ALA A 4 -31.38 0.72 5.04
CA ALA A 4 -30.44 0.16 6.01
C ALA A 4 -29.41 -0.77 5.34
N LEU A 5 -29.78 -1.41 4.23
CA LEU A 5 -28.86 -2.22 3.44
C LEU A 5 -27.89 -1.34 2.65
N GLU A 6 -28.38 -0.25 2.06
CA GLU A 6 -27.56 0.70 1.31
C GLU A 6 -26.53 1.40 2.21
N ASN A 7 -26.94 1.81 3.42
CA ASN A 7 -26.04 2.40 4.41
C ASN A 7 -24.91 1.44 4.79
N LYS A 8 -25.21 0.15 5.04
CA LYS A 8 -24.18 -0.86 5.34
C LYS A 8 -23.19 -1.05 4.19
N LYS A 9 -23.67 -1.03 2.94
CA LYS A 9 -22.80 -1.12 1.75
C LYS A 9 -21.92 0.12 1.62
N GLU A 10 -22.44 1.30 1.90
CA GLU A 10 -21.68 2.53 1.85
C GLU A 10 -20.61 2.59 2.94
N GLU A 11 -20.94 2.23 4.18
CA GLU A 11 -19.98 2.11 5.28
C GLU A 11 -18.86 1.12 4.93
N TYR A 12 -19.20 -0.02 4.34
CA TYR A 12 -18.20 -1.00 3.95
C TYR A 12 -17.29 -0.48 2.81
N ARG A 13 -17.86 0.22 1.82
CA ARG A 13 -17.05 0.90 0.78
C ARG A 13 -16.10 1.92 1.40
N LYS A 14 -16.59 2.80 2.28
CA LYS A 14 -15.75 3.78 2.99
C LYS A 14 -14.66 3.11 3.82
N TYR A 15 -14.96 1.99 4.46
CA TYR A 15 -13.95 1.21 5.19
C TYR A 15 -12.83 0.73 4.26
N LEU A 16 -13.17 0.17 3.10
CA LEU A 16 -12.18 -0.30 2.12
C LEU A 16 -11.37 0.85 1.50
N GLU A 17 -11.97 2.02 1.31
CA GLU A 17 -11.29 3.23 0.82
C GLU A 17 -10.34 3.79 1.88
N THR A 18 -10.84 4.04 3.10
CA THR A 18 -10.06 4.68 4.19
C THR A 18 -8.94 3.79 4.73
N SER A 19 -9.11 2.47 4.68
CA SER A 19 -8.04 1.51 5.02
C SER A 19 -7.00 1.34 3.90
N GLY A 20 -7.22 1.91 2.72
CA GLY A 20 -6.31 1.81 1.57
C GLY A 20 -6.35 0.44 0.85
N VAL A 21 -7.29 -0.44 1.19
CA VAL A 21 -7.42 -1.76 0.56
C VAL A 21 -7.71 -1.62 -0.94
N LEU A 22 -8.58 -0.69 -1.32
CA LEU A 22 -8.91 -0.45 -2.74
C LEU A 22 -7.73 0.08 -3.54
N ASP A 23 -6.93 0.98 -2.97
CA ASP A 23 -5.73 1.49 -3.63
C ASP A 23 -4.72 0.36 -3.87
N LYS A 24 -4.48 -0.48 -2.85
CA LYS A 24 -3.56 -1.62 -2.97
C LYS A 24 -4.03 -2.64 -4.00
N LEU A 25 -5.31 -3.02 -3.99
CA LEU A 25 -5.89 -3.91 -5.01
C LEU A 25 -5.80 -3.32 -6.42
N THR A 26 -6.07 -2.02 -6.58
CA THR A 26 -5.99 -1.32 -7.85
C THR A 26 -4.56 -1.36 -8.40
N LYS A 27 -3.55 -1.11 -7.57
CA LYS A 27 -2.13 -1.17 -7.97
C LYS A 27 -1.73 -2.57 -8.44
N VAL A 28 -2.15 -3.63 -7.75
CA VAL A 28 -1.85 -5.01 -8.18
C VAL A 28 -2.45 -5.31 -9.55
N LEU A 29 -3.70 -4.87 -9.78
CA LEU A 29 -4.39 -5.08 -11.04
C LEU A 29 -3.77 -4.29 -12.19
N VAL A 30 -3.33 -3.04 -11.93
CA VAL A 30 -2.60 -2.23 -12.92
C VAL A 30 -1.29 -2.90 -13.28
N GLN A 31 -0.51 -3.36 -12.29
CA GLN A 31 0.73 -4.06 -12.60
C GLN A 31 0.52 -5.35 -13.37
N LEU A 32 -0.47 -6.16 -12.98
CA LEU A 32 -0.82 -7.37 -13.74
C LEU A 32 -1.23 -7.02 -15.18
N TYR A 33 -1.91 -5.89 -15.39
CA TYR A 33 -2.25 -5.39 -16.72
C TYR A 33 -1.03 -4.94 -17.52
N GLU A 34 -0.03 -4.31 -16.88
CA GLU A 34 1.20 -3.83 -17.50
C GLU A 34 2.25 -4.93 -17.73
N THR A 35 2.19 -6.06 -17.03
CA THR A 35 3.12 -7.17 -17.24
C THR A 35 3.05 -7.65 -18.69
N ALA A 36 4.20 -7.58 -19.38
CA ALA A 36 4.33 -7.88 -20.82
C ALA A 36 3.99 -9.34 -21.14
N GLU A 37 4.46 -10.29 -20.31
CA GLU A 37 4.05 -11.69 -20.37
C GLU A 37 3.08 -11.97 -19.22
N LYS A 38 1.84 -12.37 -19.56
CA LYS A 38 0.85 -12.67 -18.53
C LYS A 38 1.30 -13.93 -17.77
N PRO A 39 1.31 -13.89 -16.43
CA PRO A 39 1.68 -15.05 -15.63
C PRO A 39 0.69 -16.19 -15.87
N ASP A 40 1.21 -17.42 -15.95
CA ASP A 40 0.38 -18.64 -16.08
C ASP A 40 -0.55 -18.85 -14.89
N ASP A 41 -0.16 -18.35 -13.70
CA ASP A 41 -1.01 -18.27 -12.50
C ASP A 41 -1.20 -16.82 -12.04
N PRO A 42 -2.23 -16.12 -12.54
CA PRO A 42 -2.56 -14.76 -12.11
C PRO A 42 -2.92 -14.67 -10.62
N VAL A 43 -3.53 -15.70 -10.04
CA VAL A 43 -3.96 -15.70 -8.64
C VAL A 43 -2.74 -15.87 -7.71
N GLY A 44 -1.77 -16.69 -8.12
CA GLY A 44 -0.46 -16.80 -7.48
C GLY A 44 0.28 -15.46 -7.49
N TYR A 45 0.34 -14.80 -8.65
CA TYR A 45 0.95 -13.47 -8.80
C TYR A 45 0.32 -12.44 -7.84
N LEU A 46 -1.00 -12.37 -7.77
CA LEU A 46 -1.71 -11.47 -6.85
C LEU A 46 -1.34 -11.74 -5.39
N ARG A 47 -1.28 -13.01 -4.97
CA ARG A 47 -0.93 -13.39 -3.59
C ARG A 47 0.48 -12.94 -3.22
N GLU A 48 1.44 -13.19 -4.09
CA GLU A 48 2.83 -12.82 -3.86
C GLU A 48 3.01 -11.30 -3.82
N PHE A 49 2.31 -10.58 -4.70
CA PHE A 49 2.33 -9.13 -4.76
C PHE A 49 1.72 -8.46 -3.52
N LEU A 50 0.59 -8.98 -3.03
CA LEU A 50 -0.04 -8.48 -1.81
C LEU A 50 0.86 -8.72 -0.58
N ALA A 51 1.58 -9.85 -0.54
CA ALA A 51 2.54 -10.17 0.50
C ALA A 51 3.87 -9.37 0.39
N SER A 52 4.28 -8.95 -0.82
CA SER A 52 5.50 -8.16 -1.02
C SER A 52 5.30 -6.68 -0.69
N GLY A 53 4.13 -6.10 -0.95
CA GLY A 53 3.84 -4.70 -0.63
C GLY A 53 3.95 -4.35 0.86
N ASP A 54 3.80 -5.33 1.75
CA ASP A 54 4.03 -5.13 3.20
C ASP A 54 5.52 -4.97 3.53
N ARG A 55 6.39 -5.67 2.81
CA ARG A 55 7.85 -5.60 2.99
C ARG A 55 8.42 -4.28 2.49
N GLU A 56 7.92 -3.78 1.35
CA GLU A 56 8.33 -2.49 0.80
C GLU A 56 7.91 -1.32 1.70
N SER A 57 6.67 -1.33 2.20
CA SER A 57 6.18 -0.33 3.16
C SER A 57 6.99 -0.31 4.45
N LEU A 58 7.32 -1.48 5.00
CA LEU A 58 8.23 -1.62 6.15
C LEU A 58 9.63 -1.07 5.85
N ARG A 59 10.19 -1.39 4.69
CA ARG A 59 11.52 -0.91 4.28
C ARG A 59 11.55 0.62 4.14
N LEU A 60 10.55 1.19 3.47
CA LEU A 60 10.44 2.64 3.28
C LEU A 60 10.29 3.38 4.62
N ARG A 61 9.56 2.82 5.59
CA ARG A 61 9.47 3.40 6.94
C ARG A 61 10.81 3.39 7.66
N GLN A 62 11.54 2.27 7.59
CA GLN A 62 12.88 2.16 8.19
C GLN A 62 13.86 3.14 7.55
N GLU A 63 13.82 3.29 6.24
CA GLU A 63 14.65 4.24 5.49
C GLU A 63 14.30 5.69 5.84
N ASN A 64 13.01 6.01 5.98
CA ASN A 64 12.57 7.35 6.37
C ASN A 64 13.04 7.73 7.79
N GLU A 65 12.95 6.80 8.75
CA GLU A 65 13.46 7.01 10.11
C GLU A 65 14.99 7.16 10.14
N ALA A 66 15.73 6.34 9.37
CA ALA A 66 17.17 6.46 9.25
C ALA A 66 17.59 7.80 8.64
N LEU A 67 16.87 8.27 7.62
CA LEU A 67 17.11 9.57 7.00
C LEU A 67 16.82 10.72 7.95
N LYS A 68 15.72 10.67 8.72
CA LYS A 68 15.42 11.69 9.74
C LYS A 68 16.51 11.76 10.81
N ALA A 69 17.00 10.62 11.30
CA ALA A 69 18.09 10.58 12.26
C ALA A 69 19.36 11.24 11.72
N ARG A 70 19.69 10.95 10.45
CA ARG A 70 20.85 11.52 9.78
C ARG A 70 20.71 13.02 9.50
N VAL A 71 19.50 13.48 9.18
CA VAL A 71 19.20 14.91 9.05
C VAL A 71 19.39 15.61 10.39
N ALA A 72 18.86 15.05 11.48
CA ALA A 72 19.01 15.63 12.82
C ALA A 72 20.49 15.73 13.26
N GLU A 73 21.29 14.69 12.98
CA GLU A 73 22.73 14.69 13.24
C GLU A 73 23.46 15.79 12.45
N LEU A 74 23.17 15.91 11.16
CA LEU A 74 23.79 16.91 10.29
C LEU A 74 23.37 18.34 10.66
N GLU A 75 22.12 18.55 11.03
CA GLU A 75 21.62 19.83 11.53
C GLU A 75 22.33 20.24 12.82
N GLU A 76 22.60 19.30 13.73
CA GLU A 76 23.35 19.59 14.96
C GLU A 76 24.79 19.97 14.67
N ARG A 77 25.46 19.25 13.76
CA ARG A 77 26.83 19.56 13.33
C ARG A 77 26.96 20.89 12.57
N LEU A 78 25.87 21.42 12.02
CA LEU A 78 25.83 22.74 11.39
C LEU A 78 25.55 23.87 12.41
N ARG A 79 25.04 23.51 13.59
CA ARG A 79 24.79 24.44 14.70
C ARG A 79 26.02 24.63 15.59
N GLU A 80 26.92 23.65 15.65
CA GLU A 80 28.29 23.77 16.18
C GLU A 80 29.21 24.56 15.23
#